data_AF-A0A2M8Q7G6-F1
#
_entry.id   AF-A0A2M8Q7G6-F1
#
_cell.length_a   1.000
_cell.length_b   1.000
_cell.length_c   1.000
_cell.angle_alpha   90.00
_cell.angle_beta   90.00
_cell.angle_gamma   90.00
#
_symmetry.space_group_name_H-M   'P 1'
#
loop_
_entity.id
_entity.type
_entity.pdbx_description
1 polymer ?
#
loop_
_entity_poly.entity_id
_entity_poly.type
_entity_poly.pdbx_seq_one_letter_code
_entity_poly.pdbx_strand_id
1 'polypeptide(L)'
;VIDRHKASGAMGLGFIQGIGLRRGAMAGTVAHDHHNLVVIGADDDSMMTAARAVADMGGGLVVVDGDQLLAALPLPVAGLMSDRPIEEVRSRYDALIAAAQALGSPLHDPFMAMSFMALEVIPKLKLTDQGLVDVERFEIVPLFIDSSSSA
;
A
#
# COMPACT_ATOMS: atom_id res chain seq x y z
N VAL A 1 2.81 3.16 -5.66
CA VAL A 1 3.99 2.43 -5.15
C VAL A 1 5.21 3.27 -5.38
N ILE A 2 6.07 3.44 -4.38
CA ILE A 2 7.19 4.39 -4.38
C ILE A 2 8.48 3.61 -4.06
N ASP A 3 9.52 3.78 -4.89
CA ASP A 3 10.85 3.25 -4.60
C ASP A 3 11.37 3.83 -3.28
N ARG A 4 11.77 2.94 -2.37
CA ARG A 4 12.35 3.34 -1.07
C ARG A 4 13.79 2.84 -0.87
N HIS A 5 14.34 2.07 -1.81
CA HIS A 5 15.64 1.42 -1.63
C HIS A 5 16.78 2.22 -2.24
N LYS A 6 16.51 2.95 -3.33
CA LYS A 6 17.55 3.67 -4.10
C LYS A 6 17.37 5.18 -4.10
N ALA A 7 16.31 5.69 -3.46
CA ALA A 7 15.92 7.09 -3.53
C ALA A 7 15.84 7.60 -5.00
N SER A 8 15.39 6.74 -5.92
CA SER A 8 15.37 7.03 -7.36
C SER A 8 14.28 8.02 -7.75
N GLY A 9 13.28 8.23 -6.89
CA GLY A 9 12.07 8.98 -7.21
C GLY A 9 11.08 8.20 -8.07
N ALA A 10 11.35 6.94 -8.40
CA ALA A 10 10.43 6.10 -9.16
C ALA A 10 9.12 5.87 -8.40
N MET A 11 8.01 6.07 -9.12
CA MET A 11 6.66 5.92 -8.57
C MET A 11 5.72 5.39 -9.64
N GLY A 12 4.99 4.32 -9.31
CA GLY A 12 3.87 3.82 -10.09
C GLY A 12 2.55 4.21 -9.46
N LEU A 13 1.61 4.65 -10.30
CA LEU A 13 0.24 5.02 -9.93
C LEU A 13 -0.75 4.03 -10.54
N GLY A 14 -1.85 3.77 -9.84
CA GLY A 14 -2.87 2.83 -10.26
C GLY A 14 -4.19 3.06 -9.55
N PHE A 15 -5.30 2.73 -10.23
CA PHE A 15 -6.60 2.61 -9.58
C PHE A 15 -6.77 1.20 -9.03
N ILE A 16 -7.33 1.10 -7.83
CA ILE A 16 -7.56 -0.18 -7.17
C ILE A 16 -9.03 -0.35 -6.81
N GLN A 17 -9.54 -1.55 -7.05
CA GLN A 17 -10.88 -1.97 -6.66
C GLN A 17 -10.78 -3.14 -5.67
N GLY A 18 -11.75 -3.23 -4.76
CA GLY A 18 -11.86 -4.35 -3.80
C GLY A 18 -11.27 -4.07 -2.42
N ILE A 19 -10.37 -3.08 -2.27
CA ILE A 19 -9.91 -2.63 -0.95
C ILE A 19 -11.05 -1.96 -0.16
N GLY A 20 -11.90 -1.19 -0.84
CA GLY A 20 -13.17 -0.68 -0.30
C GLY A 20 -13.08 0.57 0.59
N LEU A 21 -11.92 1.21 0.71
CA LEU A 21 -11.82 2.49 1.42
C LEU A 21 -12.72 3.54 0.78
N ARG A 22 -13.47 4.28 1.61
CA ARG A 22 -14.35 5.38 1.18
C ARG A 22 -13.77 6.76 1.51
N ARG A 23 -12.84 6.82 2.45
CA ARG A 23 -12.08 8.00 2.86
C ARG A 23 -10.75 7.54 3.46
N GLY A 24 -9.79 8.44 3.63
CA GLY A 24 -8.53 8.13 4.29
C GLY A 24 -7.61 7.27 3.44
N ALA A 25 -6.53 6.80 4.05
CA ALA A 25 -5.51 6.00 3.39
C ALA A 25 -4.90 4.94 4.31
N MET A 26 -4.31 3.93 3.70
CA MET A 26 -3.44 2.96 4.33
C MET A 26 -2.12 2.89 3.57
N ALA A 27 -1.03 2.65 4.29
CA ALA A 27 0.28 2.49 3.67
C ALA A 27 1.12 1.43 4.37
N GLY A 28 2.05 0.84 3.63
CA GLY A 28 2.91 -0.21 4.17
C GLY A 28 4.18 -0.45 3.36
N THR A 29 5.19 -0.99 4.03
CA THR A 29 6.46 -1.42 3.41
C THR A 29 6.55 -2.94 3.18
N VAL A 30 5.56 -3.69 3.65
CA VAL A 30 5.42 -5.12 3.35
C VAL A 30 4.64 -5.27 2.05
N ALA A 31 5.37 -5.27 0.93
CA ALA A 31 4.81 -5.44 -0.41
C ALA A 31 5.59 -6.49 -1.18
N HIS A 32 4.98 -7.65 -1.40
CA HIS A 32 5.67 -8.78 -2.02
C HIS A 32 6.01 -8.48 -3.49
N ASP A 33 7.23 -8.68 -3.99
CA ASP A 33 8.48 -9.05 -3.28
C ASP A 33 9.53 -7.93 -3.30
N HIS A 34 9.25 -6.82 -3.98
CA HIS A 34 10.12 -5.65 -4.03
C HIS A 34 10.19 -4.88 -2.71
N HIS A 35 9.16 -5.04 -1.86
CA HIS A 35 9.00 -4.36 -0.58
C HIS A 35 9.20 -2.85 -0.67
N ASN A 36 8.68 -2.24 -1.74
CA ASN A 36 8.59 -0.79 -1.88
C ASN A 36 7.45 -0.22 -1.02
N LEU A 37 7.40 1.11 -0.86
CA LEU A 37 6.32 1.75 -0.14
C LEU A 37 5.04 1.69 -0.99
N VAL A 38 4.00 1.04 -0.47
CA VAL A 38 2.67 1.01 -1.07
C VAL A 38 1.77 1.95 -0.28
N VAL A 39 1.01 2.78 -0.99
CA VAL A 39 0.02 3.70 -0.43
C VAL A 39 -1.27 3.50 -1.21
N ILE A 40 -2.37 3.30 -0.50
CA ILE A 40 -3.72 3.16 -1.06
C ILE A 40 -4.61 4.13 -0.29
N GLY A 41 -5.27 5.06 -0.98
CA GLY A 41 -6.16 6.01 -0.33
C GLY A 41 -7.28 6.49 -1.24
N ALA A 42 -8.24 7.17 -0.63
CA ALA A 42 -9.38 7.79 -1.31
C ALA A 42 -9.15 9.27 -1.67
N ASP A 43 -8.09 9.88 -1.11
CA ASP A 43 -7.72 11.28 -1.29
C ASP A 43 -6.20 11.48 -1.11
N ASP A 44 -5.66 12.50 -1.77
CA ASP A 44 -4.21 12.76 -1.82
C ASP A 44 -3.64 13.18 -0.46
N ASP A 45 -4.39 13.92 0.34
CA ASP A 45 -3.96 14.41 1.66
C ASP A 45 -3.69 13.25 2.62
N SER A 46 -4.63 12.31 2.70
CA SER A 46 -4.48 11.10 3.50
C SER A 46 -3.34 10.22 3.00
N MET A 47 -3.18 10.10 1.68
CA MET A 47 -2.08 9.33 1.07
C MET A 47 -0.71 9.93 1.42
N MET A 48 -0.59 11.27 1.37
CA MET A 48 0.63 11.99 1.75
C MET A 48 0.94 11.78 3.24
N THR A 49 -0.05 11.94 4.11
CA THR A 49 0.11 11.73 5.55
C THR A 49 0.53 10.29 5.85
N ALA A 50 -0.10 9.30 5.22
CA ALA A 50 0.26 7.90 5.38
C ALA A 50 1.69 7.60 4.92
N ALA A 51 2.11 8.12 3.77
CA ALA A 51 3.47 7.95 3.27
C ALA A 51 4.52 8.53 4.23
N ARG A 52 4.28 9.75 4.75
CA ARG A 52 5.16 10.41 5.72
C ARG A 52 5.24 9.63 7.03
N ALA A 53 4.10 9.21 7.57
CA ALA A 53 4.07 8.42 8.80
C ALA A 53 4.89 7.13 8.69
N VAL A 54 4.86 6.46 7.52
CA VAL A 54 5.69 5.27 7.26
C VAL A 54 7.17 5.60 7.17
N ALA A 55 7.53 6.71 6.53
CA ALA A 55 8.92 7.16 6.48
C ALA A 55 9.46 7.53 7.87
N ASP A 56 8.70 8.27 8.67
CA ASP A 56 9.08 8.75 10.00
C ASP A 56 9.35 7.60 10.98
N MET A 57 8.63 6.48 10.86
CA MET A 57 8.85 5.30 11.69
C MET A 57 9.91 4.33 11.14
N GLY A 58 10.54 4.63 10.00
CA GLY A 58 11.56 3.77 9.39
C GLY A 58 10.99 2.52 8.70
N GLY A 59 9.73 2.55 8.28
CA GLY A 59 9.00 1.42 7.70
C GLY A 59 8.03 0.77 8.69
N GLY A 60 7.01 0.12 8.15
CA GLY A 60 5.88 -0.39 8.91
C GLY A 60 4.57 -0.32 8.15
N LEU A 61 3.47 -0.35 8.88
CA LEU A 61 2.10 -0.25 8.36
C LEU A 61 1.33 0.87 9.08
N VAL A 62 0.49 1.62 8.37
CA VAL A 62 -0.36 2.69 8.94
C VAL A 62 -1.76 2.73 8.33
N VAL A 63 -2.69 3.32 9.08
CA VAL A 63 -3.99 3.79 8.59
C VAL A 63 -4.20 5.23 9.05
N VAL A 64 -4.70 6.08 8.15
CA VAL A 64 -4.83 7.53 8.32
C VAL A 64 -6.19 8.01 7.79
N ASP A 65 -6.76 9.06 8.38
CA ASP A 65 -7.92 9.81 7.87
C ASP A 65 -7.58 11.31 7.86
N GLY A 66 -7.33 11.88 6.69
CA GLY A 66 -6.81 13.24 6.53
C GLY A 66 -5.39 13.40 7.09
N ASP A 67 -5.23 14.25 8.10
CA ASP A 67 -3.97 14.47 8.83
C ASP A 67 -3.85 13.57 10.09
N GLN A 68 -4.89 12.80 10.40
CA GLN A 68 -4.94 12.00 11.62
C GLN A 68 -4.42 10.57 11.41
N LEU A 69 -3.35 10.21 12.12
CA LEU A 69 -2.88 8.82 12.24
C LEU A 69 -3.82 8.02 13.15
N LEU A 70 -4.55 7.06 12.58
CA LEU A 70 -5.51 6.24 13.32
C LEU A 70 -4.85 5.02 13.97
N ALA A 71 -3.94 4.37 13.25
CA ALA A 71 -3.22 3.20 13.73
C ALA A 71 -1.85 3.08 13.04
N ALA A 72 -0.87 2.51 13.75
CA ALA A 72 0.47 2.27 13.24
C ALA A 72 1.12 1.03 13.86
N LEU A 73 1.87 0.30 13.03
CA LEU A 73 2.77 -0.77 13.42
C LEU A 73 4.16 -0.50 12.84
N PRO A 74 5.10 0.03 13.64
CA PRO A 74 6.49 0.18 13.24
C PRO A 74 7.15 -1.18 12.99
N LEU A 75 7.87 -1.29 11.88
CA LEU A 75 8.67 -2.46 11.49
C LEU A 75 10.12 -2.02 11.24
N PRO A 76 10.87 -1.61 12.28
CA PRO A 76 12.17 -0.95 12.13
C PRO A 76 13.23 -1.83 11.44
N VAL A 77 13.07 -3.16 11.45
CA VAL A 77 14.01 -4.06 10.78
C VAL A 77 13.59 -4.19 9.31
N ALA A 78 14.29 -3.45 8.45
CA ALA A 78 14.10 -3.40 7.00
C ALA A 78 12.70 -2.94 6.52
N GLY A 79 11.84 -2.42 7.40
CA GLY A 79 10.43 -2.19 7.10
C GLY A 79 9.59 -3.47 7.04
N LEU A 80 10.08 -4.58 7.59
CA LEU A 80 9.46 -5.90 7.46
C LEU A 80 9.20 -6.58 8.81
N MET A 81 10.06 -6.36 9.80
CA MET A 81 9.97 -7.02 11.09
C MET A 81 10.02 -6.01 12.24
N SER A 82 9.35 -6.37 13.33
CA SER A 82 9.40 -5.65 14.60
C SER A 82 10.37 -6.34 15.56
N ASP A 83 11.01 -5.56 16.42
CA ASP A 83 11.81 -6.00 17.56
C ASP A 83 11.00 -6.06 18.87
N ARG A 84 9.68 -5.79 18.79
CA ARG A 84 8.74 -5.82 19.92
C ARG A 84 8.19 -7.22 20.18
N PRO A 85 7.71 -7.51 21.42
CA PRO A 85 7.02 -8.76 21.72
C PRO A 85 5.81 -9.01 20.81
N ILE A 86 5.55 -10.29 20.52
CA ILE A 86 4.49 -10.70 19.58
C ILE A 86 3.10 -10.21 19.98
N GLU A 87 2.82 -10.13 21.29
CA GLU A 87 1.54 -9.64 21.81
C GLU A 87 1.32 -8.17 21.45
N GLU A 88 2.38 -7.35 21.51
CA GLU A 88 2.31 -5.94 21.13
C GLU A 88 2.12 -5.80 19.61
N VAL A 89 2.88 -6.57 18.83
CA VAL A 89 2.76 -6.60 17.36
C VAL A 89 1.36 -7.00 16.94
N ARG A 90 0.81 -8.07 17.55
CA ARG A 90 -0.55 -8.57 17.30
C ARG A 90 -1.59 -7.51 17.61
N SER A 91 -1.51 -6.88 18.79
CA SER A 91 -2.46 -5.84 19.20
C SER A 91 -2.44 -4.63 18.28
N ARG A 92 -1.27 -4.19 17.82
CA ARG A 92 -1.15 -3.10 16.84
C ARG A 92 -1.69 -3.48 15.47
N TYR A 93 -1.47 -4.73 15.03
CA TYR A 93 -2.02 -5.24 13.79
C TYR A 93 -3.56 -5.32 13.83
N ASP A 94 -4.14 -5.73 14.96
CA ASP A 94 -5.60 -5.69 15.18
C ASP A 94 -6.14 -4.26 15.07
N ALA A 95 -5.45 -3.27 15.65
CA ALA A 95 -5.84 -1.87 15.54
C ALA A 95 -5.79 -1.35 14.10
N LEU A 96 -4.81 -1.79 13.30
CA LEU A 96 -4.71 -1.47 11.87
C LEU A 96 -5.90 -2.03 11.07
N ILE A 97 -6.27 -3.29 11.30
CA ILE A 97 -7.44 -3.92 10.66
C ILE A 97 -8.71 -3.14 11.04
N ALA A 98 -8.92 -2.88 12.33
CA ALA A 98 -10.10 -2.16 12.81
C ALA A 98 -10.19 -0.74 12.23
N ALA A 99 -9.07 -0.03 12.14
CA ALA A 99 -9.03 1.29 11.53
C ALA A 99 -9.38 1.25 10.04
N ALA A 100 -8.82 0.32 9.26
CA ALA A 100 -9.13 0.17 7.84
C ALA A 100 -10.61 -0.18 7.60
N GLN A 101 -11.20 -1.01 8.47
CA GLN A 101 -12.63 -1.32 8.45
C GLN A 101 -13.49 -0.08 8.74
N ALA A 102 -13.11 0.76 9.71
CA ALA A 102 -13.81 2.01 10.01
C ALA A 102 -13.78 3.03 8.85
N LEU A 103 -12.79 2.92 7.97
CA LEU A 103 -12.67 3.71 6.74
C LEU A 103 -13.42 3.10 5.53
N GLY A 104 -13.95 1.88 5.69
CA GLY A 104 -14.85 1.24 4.73
C GLY A 104 -14.38 -0.08 4.15
N SER A 105 -13.16 -0.55 4.48
CA SER A 105 -12.68 -1.82 3.95
C SER A 105 -13.53 -3.00 4.43
N PRO A 106 -14.06 -3.84 3.52
CA PRO A 106 -14.82 -5.03 3.90
C PRO A 106 -13.92 -6.25 4.14
N LEU A 107 -12.60 -6.11 3.95
CA LEU A 107 -11.67 -7.22 4.00
C LEU A 107 -11.36 -7.61 5.45
N HIS A 108 -11.19 -8.91 5.68
CA HIS A 108 -10.71 -9.40 6.97
C HIS A 108 -9.26 -8.94 7.23
N ASP A 109 -8.44 -8.90 6.18
CA ASP A 109 -7.07 -8.40 6.22
C ASP A 109 -6.74 -7.59 4.95
N PRO A 110 -6.89 -6.25 4.99
CA PRO A 110 -6.58 -5.39 3.85
C PRO A 110 -5.07 -5.23 3.62
N PHE A 111 -4.22 -5.44 4.63
CA PHE A 111 -2.77 -5.33 4.48
C PHE A 111 -2.17 -6.54 3.77
N MET A 112 -2.71 -7.73 4.01
CA MET A 112 -2.40 -8.92 3.22
C MET A 112 -2.81 -8.73 1.76
N ALA A 113 -4.00 -8.20 1.48
CA ALA A 113 -4.41 -7.90 0.10
C ALA A 113 -3.47 -6.87 -0.56
N MET A 114 -3.12 -5.79 0.16
CA MET A 114 -2.16 -4.79 -0.29
C MET A 114 -0.80 -5.42 -0.64
N SER A 115 -0.29 -6.35 0.17
CA SER A 115 1.05 -6.89 -0.03
C SER A 115 1.17 -7.67 -1.34
N PHE A 116 0.11 -8.36 -1.79
CA PHE A 116 0.06 -9.09 -3.07
C PHE A 116 -0.24 -8.21 -4.29
N MET A 117 -0.59 -6.93 -4.11
CA MET A 117 -0.80 -6.01 -5.25
C MET A 117 0.49 -5.65 -5.97
N ALA A 118 1.62 -5.68 -5.26
CA ALA A 118 2.94 -5.39 -5.82
C ALA A 118 3.64 -6.63 -6.41
N LEU A 119 3.03 -7.82 -6.33
CA LEU A 119 3.68 -9.07 -6.70
C LEU A 119 3.51 -9.37 -8.20
N GLU A 120 4.45 -8.92 -9.02
CA GLU A 120 4.43 -9.02 -10.49
C GLU A 120 4.74 -10.41 -11.08
N VAL A 121 4.52 -11.48 -10.31
CA VAL A 121 4.69 -12.88 -10.73
C VAL A 121 3.43 -13.74 -10.57
N ILE A 122 2.32 -13.15 -10.11
CA ILE A 122 1.02 -13.82 -9.96
C ILE A 122 -0.02 -13.20 -10.93
N PRO A 123 -1.06 -13.96 -11.36
CA PRO A 123 -1.86 -13.59 -12.52
C PRO A 123 -2.62 -12.26 -12.38
N LYS A 124 -2.60 -11.52 -13.49
CA LYS A 124 -3.31 -10.26 -13.82
C LYS A 124 -2.90 -9.01 -13.05
N LEU A 125 -2.78 -7.93 -13.84
CA LEU A 125 -2.48 -6.52 -13.55
C LEU A 125 -1.95 -6.20 -12.14
N LYS A 126 -0.67 -5.83 -12.07
CA LYS A 126 0.03 -5.49 -10.82
C LYS A 126 0.60 -4.09 -10.88
N LEU A 127 1.01 -3.56 -9.72
CA LEU A 127 1.55 -2.21 -9.60
C LEU A 127 2.92 -2.24 -8.96
N THR A 128 3.93 -1.76 -9.67
CA THR A 128 5.30 -1.60 -9.15
C THR A 128 5.65 -0.12 -9.05
N ASP A 129 6.85 0.22 -8.59
CA ASP A 129 7.42 1.57 -8.68
C ASP A 129 7.66 2.04 -10.13
N GLN A 130 7.60 1.12 -11.11
CA GLN A 130 7.73 1.42 -12.53
C GLN A 130 6.40 1.63 -13.26
N GLY A 131 5.26 1.37 -12.60
CA GLY A 131 3.92 1.56 -13.17
C GLY A 131 3.04 0.30 -13.11
N LEU A 132 1.94 0.33 -13.87
CA LEU A 132 1.06 -0.84 -14.04
C LEU A 132 1.78 -1.89 -14.90
N VAL A 133 1.76 -3.14 -14.46
CA VAL A 133 2.36 -4.27 -15.17
C VAL A 133 1.27 -5.27 -15.54
N ASP A 134 1.09 -5.51 -16.83
CA ASP A 134 0.35 -6.67 -17.31
C ASP A 134 1.29 -7.88 -17.25
N VAL A 135 1.14 -8.69 -16.21
CA VAL A 135 1.97 -9.88 -15.95
C VAL A 135 1.78 -10.95 -17.02
N GLU A 136 0.63 -11.01 -17.70
CA GLU A 136 0.40 -11.99 -18.77
C GLU A 136 1.17 -11.61 -20.04
N ARG A 137 1.32 -10.30 -20.29
CA ARG A 137 2.05 -9.76 -21.45
C ARG A 137 3.51 -9.40 -21.16
N PHE A 138 3.92 -9.37 -19.89
CA PHE A 138 5.23 -8.88 -19.44
C PHE A 138 5.52 -7.45 -19.89
N GLU A 139 4.51 -6.58 -19.84
CA GLU A 139 4.61 -5.20 -20.32
C GLU A 139 4.12 -4.21 -19.27
N ILE A 140 4.77 -3.04 -19.21
CA ILE A 140 4.22 -1.89 -18.49
C ILE A 140 3.11 -1.30 -19.35
N VAL A 141 1.93 -1.14 -18.78
CA VAL A 141 0.75 -0.61 -19.48
C VAL A 141 0.36 0.78 -18.97
N PRO A 142 -0.22 1.64 -19.82
CA PRO A 142 -0.70 2.96 -19.42
C PRO A 142 -1.78 2.89 -18.32
N LEU A 143 -1.83 3.91 -17.46
CA LEU A 143 -2.89 4.08 -16.47
C LEU A 143 -4.25 4.40 -17.12
N PHE A 144 -4.24 5.15 -18.22
CA PHE A 144 -5.42 5.56 -18.96
C PHE A 144 -5.40 4.97 -20.36
N ILE A 145 -6.56 4.52 -20.84
CA ILE A 145 -6.75 4.03 -22.20
C ILE A 145 -7.30 5.19 -23.04
N ASP A 146 -6.76 5.38 -24.25
CA ASP A 146 -7.31 6.36 -25.18
C ASP A 146 -8.72 5.96 -25.61
N SER A 147 -9.64 6.92 -25.57
CA SER A 147 -11.05 6.72 -25.95
C SER A 147 -11.25 6.26 -27.41
N SER A 148 -10.21 6.37 -28.25
CA SER A 148 -10.23 5.94 -29.65
C SER A 148 -9.99 4.44 -29.87
N SER A 149 -9.57 3.69 -28.86
CA SER A 149 -9.24 2.25 -29.00
C SER A 149 -10.39 1.31 -28.62
N SER A 150 -11.62 1.83 -28.50
CA SER A 150 -12.83 1.06 -28.15
C SER A 150 -13.87 1.04 -29.28
N ALA A 151 -13.42 0.71 -30.50
CA ALA A 151 -14.27 0.40 -31.65
C ALA A 151 -14.12 -1.08 -32.05
#